data_AF-A0A1Y2G7R0-F1
#
_entry.id   AF-A0A1Y2G7R0-F1
#
_cell.length_a   1.000
_cell.length_b   1.000
_cell.length_c   1.000
_cell.angle_alpha   90.00
_cell.angle_beta   90.00
_cell.angle_gamma   90.00
#
_symmetry.space_group_name_H-M   'P 1'
#
loop_
_entity.id
_entity.type
_entity.pdbx_description
1 polymer ?
#
loop_
_entity_poly.entity_id
_entity_poly.type
_entity_poly.pdbx_seq_one_letter_code
_entity_poly.pdbx_strand_id
1 'polypeptide(L)'
;MFYSKDILTRKDNSLGLIWLAAMMGSHRSGINKLSKKDVNNVNIVKTCMDISQPSEPFALRFSSNLMVGVTRVYAKQYSFYHIDVNNMWVRLKRDLAEVQSSDIIMLQPEARLVDFLSCTYMQ
;
A
#
# COMPACT_ATOMS: atom_id res chain seq x y z
N MET A 1 -6.23 -27.02 16.69
CA MET A 1 -6.74 -25.89 15.88
C MET A 1 -7.66 -26.50 14.83
N PHE A 2 -8.94 -26.11 14.75
CA PHE A 2 -9.94 -26.70 13.85
C PHE A 2 -9.86 -26.07 12.45
N TYR A 3 -8.95 -26.56 11.62
CA TYR A 3 -8.94 -26.38 10.15
C TYR A 3 -8.02 -27.45 9.56
N SER A 4 -8.31 -27.92 8.34
CA SER A 4 -7.39 -28.84 7.67
C SER A 4 -6.08 -28.12 7.36
N LYS A 5 -4.94 -28.75 7.65
CA LYS A 5 -3.60 -28.17 7.38
C LYS A 5 -3.41 -27.87 5.89
N ASP A 6 -4.18 -28.54 5.03
CA ASP A 6 -4.20 -28.37 3.59
C ASP A 6 -4.60 -26.95 3.16
N ILE A 7 -5.40 -26.24 3.95
CA ILE A 7 -5.84 -24.88 3.60
C ILE A 7 -4.64 -23.90 3.57
N LEU A 8 -3.59 -24.16 4.34
CA LEU A 8 -2.37 -23.33 4.37
C LEU A 8 -1.27 -23.82 3.42
N THR A 9 -1.35 -25.07 2.94
CA THR A 9 -0.38 -25.68 2.00
C THR A 9 -0.91 -25.80 0.58
N ARG A 10 -2.18 -25.42 0.34
CA ARG A 10 -2.77 -25.33 -1.00
C ARG A 10 -1.93 -24.41 -1.90
N LYS A 11 -1.92 -24.75 -3.19
CA LYS A 11 -1.06 -24.20 -4.25
C LYS A 11 -1.14 -22.66 -4.36
N ASP A 12 -2.27 -22.13 -3.94
CA ASP A 12 -2.61 -20.76 -3.63
C ASP A 12 -1.94 -20.32 -2.30
N ASN A 13 -0.61 -20.14 -2.36
CA ASN A 13 0.27 -19.73 -1.26
C ASN A 13 -0.10 -18.37 -0.59
N SER A 14 -1.17 -17.70 -1.04
CA SER A 14 -1.67 -16.42 -0.52
C SER A 14 -2.22 -16.54 0.90
N LEU A 15 -3.00 -17.58 1.20
CA LEU A 15 -3.58 -17.77 2.54
C LEU A 15 -2.52 -18.11 3.59
N GLY A 16 -1.53 -18.94 3.23
CA GLY A 16 -0.37 -19.23 4.08
C GLY A 16 0.42 -17.96 4.43
N LEU A 17 0.65 -17.11 3.42
CA LEU A 17 1.33 -15.83 3.59
C LEU A 17 0.55 -14.86 4.49
N ILE A 18 -0.76 -14.76 4.30
CA ILE A 18 -1.65 -13.91 5.10
C ILE A 18 -1.74 -14.41 6.54
N TRP A 19 -1.83 -15.72 6.75
CA TRP A 19 -1.80 -16.32 8.07
C TRP A 19 -0.46 -16.05 8.78
N LEU A 20 0.65 -16.14 8.05
CA LEU A 20 1.98 -15.78 8.56
C LEU A 20 2.03 -14.29 8.96
N ALA A 21 1.50 -13.40 8.12
CA ALA A 21 1.41 -11.96 8.40
C ALA A 21 0.48 -11.64 9.60
N ALA A 22 -0.57 -12.43 9.81
CA ALA A 22 -1.47 -12.33 10.95
C ALA A 22 -0.77 -12.74 12.26
N MET A 23 -0.05 -13.87 12.26
CA MET A 23 0.56 -14.42 13.47
C MET A 23 1.92 -13.80 13.83
N MET A 24 2.74 -13.40 12.84
CA MET A 24 4.10 -12.90 13.10
C MET A 24 4.19 -11.39 13.35
N GLY A 25 3.07 -10.65 13.29
CA GLY A 25 3.09 -9.18 13.24
C GLY A 25 3.30 -8.42 14.55
N SER A 26 3.87 -9.03 15.61
CA SER A 26 4.33 -8.26 16.79
C SER A 26 5.78 -7.78 16.62
N HIS A 27 6.62 -8.54 15.90
CA HIS A 27 7.99 -8.10 15.64
C HIS A 27 8.08 -7.55 14.23
N ARG A 28 8.31 -6.23 14.08
CA ARG A 28 8.55 -5.54 12.79
C ARG A 28 9.51 -6.29 11.85
N SER A 29 10.43 -7.10 12.41
CA SER A 29 11.38 -7.93 11.67
C SER A 29 10.77 -9.16 10.98
N GLY A 30 9.66 -9.72 11.47
CA GLY A 30 9.02 -10.90 10.88
C GLY A 30 8.28 -10.59 9.58
N ILE A 31 7.56 -9.47 9.54
CA ILE A 31 6.85 -9.00 8.34
C ILE A 31 7.80 -8.49 7.26
N ASN A 32 8.94 -7.94 7.65
CA ASN A 32 10.00 -7.51 6.74
C ASN A 32 10.79 -8.70 6.15
N LYS A 33 10.65 -9.89 6.75
CA LYS A 33 11.28 -11.13 6.26
C LYS A 33 10.42 -11.83 5.20
N LEU A 34 9.18 -11.40 5.01
CA LEU A 34 8.41 -11.74 3.83
C LEU A 34 9.00 -10.99 2.63
N SER A 35 9.30 -11.73 1.56
CA SER A 35 9.85 -11.16 0.33
C SER A 35 8.89 -10.09 -0.21
N LYS A 36 9.42 -8.90 -0.53
CA LYS A 36 8.64 -7.82 -1.17
C LYS A 36 7.84 -8.33 -2.38
N LYS A 37 8.41 -9.30 -3.11
CA LYS A 37 7.75 -9.97 -4.25
C LYS A 37 6.51 -10.73 -3.83
N ASP A 38 6.59 -11.52 -2.77
CA ASP A 38 5.48 -12.36 -2.32
C ASP A 38 4.33 -11.51 -1.77
N VAL A 39 4.67 -10.45 -1.02
CA VAL A 39 3.69 -9.47 -0.53
C VAL A 39 2.97 -8.78 -1.69
N ASN A 40 3.67 -8.39 -2.75
CA ASN A 40 3.08 -7.71 -3.90
C ASN A 40 2.30 -8.67 -4.83
N ASN A 41 2.66 -9.96 -4.85
CA ASN A 41 1.97 -10.98 -5.63
C ASN A 41 0.63 -11.41 -5.01
N VAL A 42 0.37 -11.10 -3.74
CA VAL A 42 -0.89 -11.45 -3.08
C VAL A 42 -2.02 -10.58 -3.61
N ASN A 43 -3.02 -11.22 -4.22
CA ASN A 43 -4.26 -10.58 -4.61
C ASN A 43 -5.22 -10.47 -3.40
N ILE A 44 -5.33 -9.26 -2.87
CA ILE A 44 -6.15 -8.96 -1.70
C ILE A 44 -7.64 -9.19 -1.97
N VAL A 45 -8.12 -8.79 -3.14
CA VAL A 45 -9.54 -8.90 -3.51
C VAL A 45 -9.97 -10.36 -3.58
N LYS A 46 -9.19 -11.19 -4.28
CA LYS A 46 -9.44 -12.64 -4.34
C LYS A 46 -9.42 -13.26 -2.95
N THR A 47 -8.43 -12.92 -2.13
CA THR A 47 -8.34 -13.49 -0.79
C THR A 47 -9.52 -13.07 0.10
N CYS A 48 -9.99 -11.81 0.01
CA CYS A 48 -11.20 -11.39 0.72
C CYS A 48 -12.45 -12.14 0.25
N MET A 49 -12.59 -12.41 -1.04
CA MET A 49 -13.68 -13.24 -1.57
C MET A 49 -13.60 -14.67 -1.03
N ASP A 50 -12.41 -15.27 -1.02
CA ASP A 50 -12.18 -16.62 -0.51
C ASP A 50 -12.47 -16.73 1.00
N ILE A 51 -12.18 -15.68 1.78
CA ILE A 51 -12.50 -15.60 3.21
C ILE A 51 -14.01 -15.40 3.43
N SER A 52 -14.67 -14.63 2.57
CA SER A 52 -16.10 -14.33 2.69
C SER A 52 -17.00 -15.49 2.27
N GLN A 53 -16.57 -16.29 1.29
CA GLN A 53 -17.29 -17.45 0.78
C GLN A 53 -16.35 -18.66 0.72
N PRO A 54 -16.01 -19.24 1.89
CA PRO A 54 -15.06 -20.33 1.91
C PRO A 54 -15.71 -21.62 1.41
N SER A 55 -14.97 -22.40 0.61
CA SER A 55 -15.41 -23.71 0.10
C SER A 55 -15.62 -24.75 1.21
N GLU A 56 -15.03 -24.52 2.38
CA GLU A 56 -15.21 -25.31 3.60
C GLU A 56 -15.47 -24.38 4.79
N PRO A 57 -16.22 -24.80 5.81
CA PRO A 57 -16.55 -23.95 6.95
C PRO A 57 -15.29 -23.57 7.74
N PHE A 58 -14.90 -22.29 7.67
CA PHE A 58 -13.85 -21.74 8.51
C PHE A 58 -14.38 -21.43 9.91
N ALA A 59 -13.59 -21.75 10.93
CA ALA A 59 -13.87 -21.27 12.28
C ALA A 59 -13.80 -19.73 12.31
N LEU A 60 -14.74 -19.09 13.02
CA LEU A 60 -14.80 -17.63 13.12
C LEU A 60 -13.50 -16.98 13.61
N ARG A 61 -12.78 -17.66 14.51
CA ARG A 61 -11.47 -17.22 15.01
C ARG A 61 -10.37 -17.29 13.94
N PHE A 62 -10.50 -18.22 12.99
CA PHE A 62 -9.53 -18.37 11.90
C PHE A 62 -9.75 -17.29 10.83
N SER A 63 -11.01 -17.06 10.44
CA SER A 63 -11.36 -15.98 9.50
C SER A 63 -11.04 -14.58 10.08
N SER A 64 -11.25 -14.35 11.38
CA SER A 64 -10.87 -13.08 12.01
C SER A 64 -9.37 -12.84 11.98
N ASN A 65 -8.57 -13.87 12.30
CA ASN A 65 -7.10 -13.80 12.22
C ASN A 65 -6.63 -13.55 10.78
N LEU A 66 -7.22 -14.23 9.79
CA LEU A 66 -6.89 -14.01 8.38
C LEU A 66 -7.19 -12.57 7.96
N MET A 67 -8.33 -12.02 8.35
CA MET A 67 -8.71 -10.65 8.01
C MET A 67 -7.74 -9.61 8.62
N VAL A 68 -7.23 -9.84 9.83
CA VAL A 68 -6.13 -9.03 10.41
C VAL A 68 -4.86 -9.14 9.57
N GLY A 69 -4.52 -10.34 9.10
CA GLY A 69 -3.39 -10.58 8.19
C GLY A 69 -3.53 -9.82 6.88
N VAL A 70 -4.72 -9.84 6.27
CA VAL A 70 -5.03 -9.12 5.02
C VAL A 70 -4.79 -7.63 5.18
N THR A 71 -5.32 -7.02 6.24
CA THR A 71 -5.13 -5.58 6.50
C THR A 71 -3.65 -5.21 6.66
N ARG A 72 -2.85 -6.07 7.29
CA ARG A 72 -1.41 -5.85 7.45
C ARG A 72 -0.65 -5.95 6.12
N VAL A 73 -1.00 -6.94 5.28
CA VAL A 73 -0.45 -7.09 3.92
C VAL A 73 -0.80 -5.87 3.07
N TYR A 74 -2.05 -5.42 3.11
CA TYR A 74 -2.50 -4.22 2.41
C TYR A 74 -1.71 -2.97 2.83
N ALA A 75 -1.56 -2.74 4.13
CA ALA A 75 -0.78 -1.61 4.64
C ALA A 75 0.68 -1.63 4.13
N LYS A 76 1.28 -2.81 3.98
CA LYS A 76 2.63 -2.95 3.40
C LYS A 76 2.67 -2.74 1.89
N GLN A 77 1.71 -3.27 1.13
CA GLN A 77 1.60 -2.99 -0.29
C GLN A 77 1.45 -1.49 -0.54
N TYR A 78 0.56 -0.82 0.21
CA TYR A 78 0.38 0.63 0.13
C TYR A 78 1.66 1.39 0.47
N SER A 79 2.39 0.98 1.52
CA SER A 79 3.67 1.60 1.87
C SER A 79 4.69 1.49 0.75
N PHE A 80 4.77 0.34 0.04
CA PHE A 80 5.65 0.20 -1.11
C PHE A 80 5.23 1.11 -2.26
N TYR A 81 3.94 1.14 -2.58
CA TYR A 81 3.40 1.99 -3.63
C TYR A 81 3.66 3.47 -3.35
N HIS A 82 3.40 3.93 -2.13
CA HIS A 82 3.65 5.31 -1.71
C HIS A 82 5.13 5.68 -1.84
N ILE A 83 6.04 4.81 -1.43
CA ILE A 83 7.49 5.02 -1.58
C ILE A 83 7.86 5.16 -3.05
N ASP A 84 7.34 4.27 -3.90
CA ASP A 84 7.65 4.27 -5.34
C ASP A 84 7.13 5.57 -6.00
N VAL A 85 5.89 6.00 -5.72
CA VAL A 85 5.32 7.27 -6.21
C VAL A 85 6.11 8.47 -5.70
N ASN A 86 6.44 8.50 -4.40
CA ASN A 86 7.21 9.59 -3.81
C ASN A 86 8.61 9.69 -4.44
N ASN A 87 9.26 8.55 -4.69
CA ASN A 87 10.57 8.52 -5.35
C ASN A 87 10.48 9.03 -6.79
N MET A 88 9.44 8.66 -7.54
CA MET A 88 9.20 9.18 -8.89
C MET A 88 8.95 10.68 -8.89
N TRP A 89 8.15 11.18 -7.94
CA TRP A 89 7.88 12.60 -7.77
C TRP A 89 9.15 13.40 -7.46
N VAL A 90 9.99 12.91 -6.54
CA VAL A 90 11.27 13.55 -6.20
C VAL A 90 12.22 13.56 -7.40
N ARG A 91 12.25 12.50 -8.20
CA ARG A 91 13.06 12.44 -9.44
C ARG A 91 12.55 13.43 -10.48
N LEU A 92 11.25 13.42 -10.77
CA LEU A 92 10.63 14.39 -11.69
C LEU A 92 10.92 15.84 -11.29
N LYS A 93 10.80 16.18 -10.01
CA LYS A 93 11.14 17.52 -9.52
C LYS A 93 12.61 17.89 -9.75
N ARG A 94 13.53 16.93 -9.56
CA ARG A 94 14.95 17.15 -9.82
C ARG A 94 15.19 17.38 -11.31
N ASP A 95 14.69 16.49 -12.15
CA ASP A 95 14.91 16.54 -13.59
C ASP A 95 14.27 17.82 -14.20
N LEU A 96 13.09 18.22 -13.72
CA LEU A 96 12.45 19.47 -14.13
C LEU A 96 13.23 20.72 -13.67
N ALA A 97 13.86 20.68 -12.49
CA ALA A 97 14.72 21.77 -12.03
C ALA A 97 16.01 21.87 -12.87
N GLU A 98 16.54 20.74 -13.32
CA GLU A 98 17.69 20.69 -14.25
C GLU A 98 17.30 21.20 -15.66
N VAL A 99 16.11 20.86 -16.15
CA VAL A 99 15.58 21.37 -17.44
C VAL A 99 15.30 22.88 -17.38
N GLN A 100 14.77 23.41 -16.27
CA GLN A 100 14.62 24.86 -16.09
C GLN A 100 15.96 25.61 -16.09
N SER A 101 17.09 24.94 -15.80
CA SER A 101 18.41 25.56 -15.88
C SER A 101 19.02 25.57 -17.28
N SER A 102 18.54 24.70 -18.18
CA SER A 102 19.14 24.48 -19.51
C SER A 102 18.35 25.08 -20.67
N ASP A 103 17.07 25.42 -20.50
CA ASP A 103 16.33 26.21 -21.48
C ASP A 103 15.46 27.31 -20.84
N ILE A 104 15.55 28.51 -21.44
CA ILE A 104 14.68 29.71 -21.31
C ILE A 104 15.18 30.81 -20.35
N ILE A 105 16.07 31.65 -20.90
CA ILE A 105 15.83 33.10 -20.99
C ILE A 105 14.35 33.34 -21.35
N MET A 106 13.60 34.00 -20.46
CA MET A 106 12.30 34.65 -20.67
C MET A 106 11.04 33.76 -20.74
N LEU A 107 10.38 33.58 -19.58
CA LEU A 107 9.08 34.18 -19.27
C LEU A 107 8.62 33.66 -17.90
N GLN A 108 8.84 34.48 -16.88
CA GLN A 108 8.19 34.37 -15.59
C GLN A 108 6.80 35.01 -15.71
N PRO A 109 5.68 34.28 -15.59
CA PRO A 109 4.45 34.89 -15.14
C PRO A 109 4.50 34.86 -13.62
N GLU A 110 4.93 35.97 -13.02
CA GLU A 110 4.60 36.30 -11.64
C GLU A 110 3.07 36.40 -11.55
N ALA A 111 2.43 35.36 -11.05
CA ALA A 111 1.08 35.45 -10.51
C ALA A 111 1.19 35.28 -8.99
N ARG A 112 1.58 36.38 -8.32
CA ARG A 112 1.46 36.52 -6.88
C ARG A 112 -0.03 36.49 -6.51
N LEU A 113 -0.41 35.45 -5.78
CA LEU A 113 -1.69 35.31 -5.11
C LEU A 113 -1.77 36.29 -3.91
N VAL A 114 -1.80 37.60 -4.15
CA VAL A 114 -1.89 38.61 -3.06
C VAL A 114 -3.00 39.66 -3.28
N ASP A 115 -3.60 39.77 -4.46
CA ASP A 115 -4.58 40.85 -4.70
C ASP A 115 -6.02 40.56 -4.26
N PHE A 116 -6.30 39.38 -3.68
CA PHE A 116 -7.65 39.04 -3.20
C PHE A 116 -8.04 39.64 -1.84
N LEU A 117 -7.12 40.30 -1.12
CA LEU A 117 -7.41 40.83 0.23
C LEU A 117 -7.61 42.36 0.29
N SER A 118 -7.51 43.09 -0.84
CA SER A 118 -7.74 44.54 -0.84
C SER A 118 -9.18 44.95 -1.23
N CYS A 119 -10.05 44.01 -1.61
CA CYS A 119 -11.42 44.34 -2.04
C CYS A 119 -12.52 44.15 -0.97
N THR A 120 -12.20 43.79 0.27
CA THR A 120 -13.23 43.62 1.34
C THR A 120 -13.18 44.70 2.42
N TYR A 121 -12.45 45.81 2.22
CA TYR A 121 -12.36 46.92 3.19
C TYR A 121 -12.65 48.27 2.54
N MET A 122 -13.74 48.36 1.78
CA MET A 122 -14.39 49.64 1.52
C MET A 122 -15.88 49.42 1.21
N GLN A 123 -16.66 49.13 2.25
CA GLN A 123 -18.06 49.51 2.32
C GLN A 123 -18.48 49.72 3.78
#